data_AF-A0A1V5VTA4-F1
#
_entry.id   AF-A0A1V5VTA4-F1
#
_cell.length_a   1.000
_cell.length_b   1.000
_cell.length_c   1.000
_cell.angle_alpha   90.00
_cell.angle_beta   90.00
_cell.angle_gamma   90.00
#
_symmetry.space_group_name_H-M   'P 1'
#
loop_
_entity.id
_entity.type
_entity.pdbx_description
1 polymer ?
#
loop_
_entity_poly.entity_id
_entity_poly.type
_entity_poly.pdbx_seq_one_letter_code
_entity_poly.pdbx_strand_id
1 'polypeptide(L)'
;MAQITLTTEESELYFYNALCNAVGTGYMEQMSLELCFDQNQYETAKQHLIEQGKTGMCYEDVLMQILKDGNTLTLLDQESDDEYKINLSDVHTKVSKTPFSHLTDTINEQDDAETASVILQTVFCGEVMYG
;
A
#
# COMPACT_ATOMS: atom_id res chain seq x y z
N MET A 1 -10.43 -20.31 -12.40
CA MET A 1 -9.34 -19.34 -12.65
C MET A 1 -8.22 -19.68 -11.69
N ALA A 2 -6.96 -19.71 -12.15
CA ALA A 2 -5.82 -19.91 -11.26
C ALA A 2 -5.68 -18.65 -10.39
N GLN A 3 -5.58 -18.83 -9.08
CA GLN A 3 -5.32 -17.74 -8.14
C GLN A 3 -3.88 -17.84 -7.67
N ILE A 4 -3.11 -16.76 -7.84
CA ILE A 4 -1.77 -16.68 -7.26
C ILE A 4 -1.94 -16.66 -5.74
N THR A 5 -1.27 -17.57 -5.04
CA THR A 5 -1.19 -17.54 -3.59
C THR A 5 0.14 -16.89 -3.23
N LEU A 6 0.07 -15.79 -2.48
CA LEU A 6 1.24 -15.09 -1.97
C LEU A 6 1.45 -15.45 -0.51
N THR A 7 2.72 -15.51 -0.11
CA THR A 7 3.11 -15.47 1.29
C THR A 7 2.79 -14.10 1.90
N THR A 8 2.81 -14.03 3.23
CA THR A 8 2.70 -12.77 3.97
C THR A 8 3.83 -11.81 3.59
N GLU A 9 5.04 -12.33 3.44
CA GLU A 9 6.24 -11.59 3.09
C GLU A 9 6.16 -11.02 1.67
N GLU A 10 5.70 -11.81 0.69
CA GLU A 10 5.48 -11.34 -0.68
C GLU A 10 4.38 -10.27 -0.72
N SER A 11 3.29 -10.46 0.02
CA SER A 11 2.20 -9.48 0.07
C SER A 11 2.67 -8.14 0.65
N GLU A 12 3.44 -8.17 1.73
CA GLU A 12 4.05 -6.97 2.32
C GLU A 12 5.04 -6.29 1.36
N LEU A 13 5.87 -7.06 0.67
CA LEU A 13 6.84 -6.54 -0.29
C LEU A 13 6.16 -5.84 -1.47
N TYR A 14 5.14 -6.46 -2.06
CA TYR A 14 4.45 -5.88 -3.21
C TYR A 14 3.62 -4.66 -2.83
N PHE A 15 3.01 -4.67 -1.65
CA PHE A 15 2.33 -3.49 -1.13
C PHE A 15 3.32 -2.36 -0.80
N TYR A 16 4.48 -2.66 -0.20
CA TYR A 16 5.56 -1.70 0.03
C TYR A 16 6.03 -1.05 -1.28
N ASN A 17 6.30 -1.86 -2.31
CA ASN A 17 6.72 -1.35 -3.63
C ASN A 17 5.62 -0.46 -4.24
N ALA A 18 4.36 -0.87 -4.11
CA ALA A 18 3.24 -0.09 -4.60
C ALA A 18 3.09 1.27 -3.89
N LEU A 19 3.31 1.32 -2.57
CA LEU A 19 3.37 2.59 -1.83
C LEU A 19 4.49 3.49 -2.37
N CYS A 20 5.69 2.95 -2.59
CA CYS A 20 6.81 3.71 -3.15
C CYS A 20 6.50 4.25 -4.55
N ASN A 21 5.99 3.39 -5.43
CA ASN A 21 5.82 3.69 -6.85
C ASN A 21 4.59 4.56 -7.17
N ALA A 22 3.49 4.43 -6.44
CA ALA A 22 2.26 5.19 -6.71
C ALA A 22 1.99 6.34 -5.71
N VAL A 23 2.28 6.15 -4.42
CA VAL A 23 2.12 7.23 -3.43
C VAL A 23 3.38 8.10 -3.39
N GLY A 24 4.56 7.50 -3.34
CA GLY A 24 5.83 8.23 -3.30
C GLY A 24 6.10 9.13 -4.53
N THR A 25 5.41 8.87 -5.64
CA THR A 25 5.49 9.66 -6.88
C THR A 25 4.32 10.63 -7.08
N GLY A 26 3.31 10.60 -6.19
CA GLY A 26 2.09 11.40 -6.33
C GLY A 26 1.14 10.93 -7.44
N TYR A 27 1.29 9.69 -7.93
CA TYR A 27 0.40 9.13 -8.96
C TYR A 27 -1.03 8.96 -8.44
N MET A 28 -1.20 8.51 -7.19
CA MET A 28 -2.53 8.39 -6.56
C MET A 28 -3.25 9.74 -6.44
N GLU A 29 -2.52 10.80 -6.08
CA GLU A 29 -3.08 12.15 -5.93
C GLU A 29 -3.62 12.71 -7.26
N GLN A 30 -3.03 12.32 -8.40
CA GLN A 30 -3.52 12.69 -9.72
C GLN A 30 -4.89 12.09 -10.05
N MET A 31 -5.30 11.04 -9.32
CA MET A 31 -6.61 10.40 -9.39
C MET A 31 -7.54 10.83 -8.25
N SER A 32 -7.22 11.93 -7.55
CA SER A 32 -7.99 12.41 -6.39
C SER A 32 -8.04 11.40 -5.23
N LEU A 33 -7.09 10.45 -5.19
CA LEU A 33 -6.95 9.47 -4.12
C LEU A 33 -5.82 9.88 -3.17
N GLU A 34 -6.16 10.24 -1.94
CA GLU A 34 -5.23 10.71 -0.93
C GLU A 34 -4.96 9.62 0.12
N LEU A 35 -3.69 9.33 0.39
CA LEU A 35 -3.32 8.44 1.50
C LEU A 35 -3.26 9.23 2.81
N CYS A 36 -4.11 8.87 3.76
CA CYS A 36 -4.21 9.48 5.08
C CYS A 36 -3.84 8.49 6.20
N PHE A 37 -3.35 9.03 7.32
CA PHE A 37 -3.04 8.29 8.55
C PHE A 37 -3.04 9.24 9.74
N ASP A 38 -3.08 8.70 10.96
CA ASP A 38 -2.94 9.50 12.17
C ASP A 38 -1.47 9.95 12.35
N GLN A 39 -1.25 11.25 12.51
CA GLN A 39 0.11 11.80 12.63
C GLN A 39 0.84 11.29 13.87
N ASN A 40 0.16 11.03 14.99
CA ASN A 40 0.82 10.50 16.18
C ASN A 40 1.25 9.04 15.96
N GLN A 41 0.44 8.25 15.25
CA GLN A 41 0.82 6.90 14.83
C GLN A 41 2.02 6.93 13.89
N TYR A 42 2.08 7.89 12.96
CA TYR A 42 3.24 8.08 12.09
C TYR A 42 4.52 8.38 12.87
N GLU A 43 4.49 9.35 13.79
CA GLU A 43 5.66 9.68 14.60
C GLU A 43 6.06 8.52 15.52
N THR A 44 5.10 7.77 16.05
CA THR A 44 5.36 6.58 16.87
C THR A 44 6.03 5.48 16.04
N ALA A 45 5.51 5.17 14.86
CA ALA A 45 6.05 4.18 13.95
C ALA A 45 7.47 4.57 13.48
N LYS A 46 7.68 5.85 13.17
CA LYS A 46 9.00 6.40 12.84
C LYS A 46 9.98 6.24 14.01
N GLN A 47 9.55 6.52 15.24
CA GLN A 47 10.38 6.35 16.43
C GLN A 47 10.73 4.87 16.66
N HIS A 48 9.79 3.94 16.49
CA HIS A 48 10.05 2.50 16.57
C HIS A 48 11.14 2.07 15.56
N LEU A 49 11.10 2.55 14.32
CA LEU A 49 12.13 2.24 13.32
C LEU A 49 13.50 2.79 13.72
N ILE A 50 13.57 3.99 14.30
CA ILE A 50 14.82 4.57 14.82
C ILE A 50 15.40 3.71 15.94
N GLU A 51 14.56 3.25 16.87
CA GLU A 51 14.96 2.39 18.00
C GLU A 51 15.45 1.01 17.53
N GLN A 52 14.93 0.52 16.41
CA GLN A 52 15.42 -0.69 15.72
C GLN A 52 16.72 -0.46 14.94
N GLY A 53 17.25 0.77 14.92
CA GLY A 53 18.49 1.12 14.25
C GLY A 53 18.36 1.34 12.74
N LYS A 54 17.15 1.52 12.21
CA LYS A 54 16.93 1.82 10.79
C LYS A 54 17.52 3.21 10.46
N THR A 55 18.42 3.25 9.49
CA THR A 55 18.98 4.48 8.91
C THR A 55 18.50 4.69 7.48
N GLY A 56 18.32 5.94 7.04
CA GLY A 56 17.90 6.23 5.66
C GLY A 56 16.46 5.81 5.38
N MET A 57 15.54 6.19 6.28
CA MET A 57 14.13 5.81 6.25
C MET A 57 13.40 6.50 5.08
N CYS A 58 12.74 5.69 4.26
CA CYS A 58 11.82 6.16 3.24
C CYS A 58 10.42 6.37 3.83
N TYR A 59 9.53 6.99 3.06
CA TYR A 59 8.18 7.28 3.52
C TYR A 59 7.36 6.00 3.74
N GLU A 60 7.45 5.06 2.79
CA GLU A 60 6.78 3.77 2.82
C GLU A 60 7.28 2.84 3.93
N ASP A 61 8.53 3.04 4.43
CA ASP A 61 9.02 2.34 5.62
C ASP A 61 8.12 2.67 6.83
N VAL A 62 7.79 3.95 7.02
CA VAL A 62 6.95 4.39 8.14
C VAL A 62 5.51 3.92 7.98
N LEU A 63 4.97 4.01 6.76
CA LEU A 63 3.60 3.55 6.46
C LEU A 63 3.44 2.05 6.72
N MET A 64 4.42 1.24 6.32
CA MET A 64 4.44 -0.18 6.66
C MET A 64 4.59 -0.41 8.15
N GLN A 65 5.40 0.39 8.84
CA GLN A 65 5.53 0.27 10.29
C GLN A 65 4.23 0.62 11.03
N ILE A 66 3.45 1.60 10.57
CA ILE A 66 2.10 1.90 11.11
C ILE A 66 1.24 0.63 11.10
N LEU A 67 1.21 -0.10 9.98
CA LEU A 67 0.47 -1.36 9.86
C LEU A 67 1.04 -2.47 10.76
N LYS A 68 2.37 -2.59 10.82
CA LYS A 68 3.07 -3.58 11.68
C LYS A 68 2.87 -3.33 13.17
N ASP A 69 2.69 -2.08 13.57
CA ASP A 69 2.33 -1.68 14.92
C ASP A 69 0.85 -1.94 15.25
N GLY A 70 0.08 -2.51 14.31
CA GLY A 70 -1.33 -2.84 14.48
C GLY A 70 -2.29 -1.66 14.23
N ASN A 71 -1.80 -0.56 13.67
CA ASN A 71 -2.61 0.59 13.31
C ASN A 71 -3.11 0.46 11.86
N THR A 72 -3.69 1.54 11.34
CA THR A 72 -4.39 1.54 10.04
C THR A 72 -3.93 2.67 9.14
N LEU A 73 -4.00 2.43 7.83
CA LEU A 73 -3.92 3.47 6.80
C LEU A 73 -5.33 3.68 6.22
N THR A 74 -5.62 4.90 5.76
CA THR A 74 -6.86 5.25 5.08
C THR A 74 -6.54 5.78 3.68
N LEU A 75 -7.29 5.36 2.68
CA LEU A 75 -7.35 6.02 1.38
C LEU A 75 -8.63 6.84 1.33
N LEU A 76 -8.51 8.15 1.14
CA LEU A 76 -9.62 9.07 0.94
C LEU A 76 -9.79 9.31 -0.56
N ASP A 77 -10.99 9.04 -1.07
CA ASP A 77 -11.40 9.48 -2.40
C ASP A 77 -12.01 10.87 -2.30
N GLN A 78 -11.30 11.88 -2.79
CA GLN A 78 -11.71 13.28 -2.72
C GLN A 78 -12.87 13.64 -3.66
N GLU A 79 -13.22 12.78 -4.63
CA GLU A 79 -14.36 13.02 -5.51
C GLU A 79 -15.68 12.59 -4.89
N SER A 80 -15.66 11.48 -4.15
CA SER A 80 -16.84 10.88 -3.51
C SER A 80 -16.96 11.17 -2.01
N ASP A 81 -15.89 11.66 -1.37
CA ASP A 81 -15.70 11.74 0.08
C ASP A 81 -15.73 10.34 0.77
N ASP A 82 -15.50 9.25 0.04
CA ASP A 82 -15.43 7.90 0.59
C ASP A 82 -14.06 7.62 1.25
N GLU A 83 -14.09 6.96 2.42
CA GLU A 83 -12.89 6.54 3.15
C GLU A 83 -12.74 5.01 3.17
N TYR A 84 -11.58 4.53 2.71
CA TYR A 84 -11.23 3.11 2.69
C TYR A 84 -10.10 2.84 3.69
N LYS A 85 -10.37 2.10 4.76
CA LYS A 85 -9.40 1.84 5.83
C LYS A 85 -8.88 0.40 5.78
N ILE A 86 -7.58 0.22 5.96
CA ILE A 86 -6.92 -1.09 5.98
C ILE A 86 -6.03 -1.27 7.20
N ASN A 87 -5.83 -2.53 7.60
CA ASN A 87 -4.79 -2.97 8.52
C ASN A 87 -3.83 -3.97 7.82
N LEU A 88 -2.84 -4.50 8.54
CA LEU A 88 -1.86 -5.44 7.96
C LEU A 88 -2.50 -6.74 7.43
N SER A 89 -3.56 -7.25 8.08
CA SER A 89 -4.28 -8.44 7.61
C SER A 89 -5.00 -8.21 6.28
N ASP A 90 -5.43 -6.97 6.00
CA ASP A 90 -5.98 -6.62 4.70
C ASP A 90 -4.91 -6.74 3.62
N VAL A 91 -3.69 -6.24 3.87
CA VAL A 91 -2.55 -6.38 2.94
C VAL A 91 -2.29 -7.86 2.63
N HIS A 92 -2.17 -8.69 3.67
CA HIS A 92 -1.91 -10.13 3.51
C HIS A 92 -2.99 -10.89 2.73
N THR A 93 -4.23 -10.40 2.74
CA THR A 93 -5.37 -11.11 2.13
C THR A 93 -5.84 -10.51 0.82
N LYS A 94 -5.47 -9.26 0.50
CA LYS A 94 -6.00 -8.55 -0.68
C LYS A 94 -4.98 -8.32 -1.78
N VAL A 95 -3.67 -8.30 -1.51
CA VAL A 95 -2.65 -8.14 -2.57
C VAL A 95 -2.75 -9.27 -3.62
N SER A 96 -3.03 -10.50 -3.19
CA SER A 96 -3.25 -11.65 -4.11
C SER A 96 -4.55 -11.57 -4.92
N LYS A 97 -5.40 -10.57 -4.67
CA LYS A 97 -6.63 -10.31 -5.43
C LYS A 97 -6.42 -9.29 -6.55
N THR A 98 -5.26 -8.66 -6.62
CA THR A 98 -4.87 -7.77 -7.72
C THR A 98 -5.04 -8.50 -9.06
N PRO A 99 -5.55 -7.82 -10.13
CA PRO A 99 -5.67 -8.42 -11.44
C PRO A 99 -4.36 -9.09 -11.90
N PHE A 100 -4.49 -10.28 -12.50
CA PHE A 100 -3.38 -11.19 -12.76
C PHE A 100 -2.22 -10.57 -13.58
N SER A 101 -2.53 -9.71 -14.55
CA SER A 101 -1.52 -9.00 -15.35
C SER A 101 -0.62 -8.14 -14.47
N HIS A 102 -1.20 -7.22 -13.70
CA HIS A 102 -0.47 -6.33 -12.80
C HIS A 102 0.28 -7.09 -11.71
N LEU A 103 -0.30 -8.15 -11.16
CA LEU A 103 0.41 -8.97 -10.18
C LEU A 103 1.62 -9.69 -10.82
N THR A 104 1.50 -10.12 -12.08
CA THR A 104 2.61 -10.74 -12.83
C THR A 104 3.68 -9.72 -13.18
N ASP A 105 3.31 -8.48 -13.49
CA ASP A 105 4.25 -7.39 -13.75
C ASP A 105 5.09 -7.10 -12.50
N THR A 106 4.48 -7.01 -11.32
CA THR A 106 5.20 -6.87 -10.04
C THR A 106 6.11 -8.06 -9.74
N ILE A 107 5.65 -9.29 -9.98
CA ILE A 107 6.48 -10.51 -9.78
C ILE A 107 7.71 -10.50 -10.68
N ASN A 108 7.59 -9.99 -11.90
CA ASN A 108 8.67 -9.93 -12.88
C ASN A 108 9.50 -8.64 -12.82
N GLU A 109 9.29 -7.79 -11.80
CA GLU A 109 9.95 -6.48 -11.66
C GLU A 109 9.75 -5.57 -12.89
N GLN A 110 8.56 -5.65 -13.49
CA GLN A 110 8.10 -4.82 -14.61
C GLN A 110 7.01 -3.83 -14.17
N ASP A 111 6.79 -3.70 -12.86
CA ASP A 111 5.80 -2.79 -12.31
C ASP A 111 6.21 -1.32 -12.49
N ASP A 112 5.19 -0.49 -12.65
CA ASP A 112 5.25 0.95 -12.75
C ASP A 112 4.21 1.61 -11.82
N ALA A 113 4.05 2.92 -11.93
CA ALA A 113 3.09 3.66 -11.10
C ALA A 113 1.63 3.23 -11.34
N GLU A 114 1.28 2.81 -12.56
CA GLU A 114 -0.06 2.30 -12.89
C GLU A 114 -0.29 0.96 -12.18
N THR A 115 0.63 0.01 -12.35
CA THR A 115 0.61 -1.30 -11.67
C THR A 115 0.53 -1.16 -10.15
N ALA A 116 1.33 -0.26 -9.60
CA ALA A 116 1.32 0.08 -8.18
C ALA A 116 -0.04 0.63 -7.73
N SER A 117 -0.64 1.54 -8.50
CA SER A 117 -1.96 2.08 -8.17
C SER A 117 -3.05 1.02 -8.16
N VAL A 118 -3.01 0.06 -9.10
CA VAL A 118 -3.95 -1.06 -9.16
C VAL A 118 -3.83 -1.94 -7.93
N ILE A 119 -2.62 -2.21 -7.43
CA ILE A 119 -2.40 -2.93 -6.17
C ILE A 119 -3.03 -2.17 -5.01
N LEU A 120 -2.75 -0.87 -4.90
CA LEU A 120 -3.28 -0.06 -3.79
C LEU A 120 -4.80 -0.01 -3.81
N GLN A 121 -5.43 0.30 -4.95
CA GLN A 121 -6.89 0.30 -5.08
C GLN A 121 -7.49 -1.07 -4.72
N THR A 122 -6.88 -2.17 -5.16
CA THR A 122 -7.35 -3.51 -4.79
C THR A 122 -7.27 -3.77 -3.28
N VAL A 123 -6.23 -3.30 -2.61
CA VAL A 123 -6.05 -3.50 -1.16
C VAL A 123 -7.00 -2.60 -0.35
N PHE A 124 -7.12 -1.33 -0.72
CA PHE A 124 -7.96 -0.35 -0.03
C PHE A 124 -9.44 -0.55 -0.34
N CYS A 125 -9.81 -0.51 -1.62
CA CYS A 125 -11.19 -0.49 -2.07
C CYS A 125 -11.76 -1.90 -2.31
N GLY A 126 -10.90 -2.91 -2.50
CA GLY A 126 -11.31 -4.27 -2.85
C GLY A 126 -11.55 -4.50 -4.34
N GLU A 127 -11.50 -3.43 -5.15
CA GLU A 127 -11.61 -3.42 -6.60
C GLU A 127 -10.85 -2.22 -7.19
N VAL A 128 -10.69 -2.20 -8.51
CA VAL A 128 -10.06 -1.08 -9.24
C VAL A 128 -11.15 -0.10 -9.63
N MET A 129 -11.08 1.12 -9.09
CA MET A 129 -12.09 2.17 -9.29
C MET A 129 -11.68 3.14 -10.40
N TYR A 130 -10.38 3.42 -10.50
CA TYR A 130 -9.79 4.41 -11.40
C TYR A 130 -8.65 3.79 -12.23
N GLY A 131 -8.61 4.14 -13.52
CA GLY A 131 -7.65 3.60 -14.50
C GLY A 131 -8.02 4.02 -15.93
#